data_AF-A0A0F9I8F0-F1
#
_entry.id   AF-A0A0F9I8F0-F1
#
_cell.length_a   1.000
_cell.length_b   1.000
_cell.length_c   1.000
_cell.angle_alpha   90.00
_cell.angle_beta   90.00
_cell.angle_gamma   90.00
#
_symmetry.space_group_name_H-M   'P 1'
#
loop_
_entity.id
_entity.type
_entity.pdbx_description
1 polymer ?
#
loop_
_entity_poly.entity_id
_entity_poly.type
_entity_poly.pdbx_seq_one_letter_code
_entity_poly.pdbx_strand_id
1 'polypeptide(L)'
;MTDRTIIRVFPRRTKATPDDALAYAGKDAWPRKKGSARHGLFLPDAHEVHVSVAFTWDIATGERLVREWKRHYHNVQLGGPAITKHPGEFVPGRYLKAGYTITSRGCPNRCPYCMVPGREGRKIRTLEIHDGWNVVDNNLLACPPHHFQAVFDMLDRQKERAKLSGGLEAALVNPWIARRLAKMRIDTIFLAYDRPAQKAHVKRAAGLILDAAGWSPGTARRRLQVYVLCGFEKDDTPARAVQRCEFIVSLGPHPYPMYYKGPDCEVRRIPDEWYKPLRPYLRPEGRYTKKRKAPSGQ
;
A
#
# COMPACT_ATOMS: atom_id res chain seq x y z
N MET A 1 -32.63 1.14 6.08
CA MET A 1 -31.64 0.75 7.11
C MET A 1 -31.07 2.04 7.65
N THR A 2 -31.26 2.35 8.93
CA THR A 2 -30.61 3.51 9.55
C THR A 2 -29.10 3.32 9.41
N ASP A 3 -28.43 4.25 8.75
CA ASP A 3 -26.99 4.16 8.53
C ASP A 3 -26.32 4.25 9.91
N ARG A 4 -25.73 3.14 10.38
CA ARG A 4 -25.15 3.08 11.73
C ARG A 4 -23.89 3.94 11.72
N THR A 5 -23.89 5.02 12.49
CA THR A 5 -22.71 5.87 12.68
C THR A 5 -21.59 5.08 13.36
N ILE A 6 -20.43 4.99 12.72
CA ILE A 6 -19.26 4.26 13.22
C ILE A 6 -18.09 5.22 13.42
N ILE A 7 -17.56 5.28 14.64
CA ILE A 7 -16.26 5.88 14.91
C ILE A 7 -15.17 4.87 14.58
N ARG A 8 -14.14 5.29 13.83
CA ARG A 8 -13.01 4.42 13.47
C ARG A 8 -11.75 4.95 14.12
N VAL A 9 -11.08 4.08 14.85
CA VAL A 9 -9.90 4.40 15.64
C VAL A 9 -8.74 3.56 15.12
N PHE A 10 -7.62 4.21 14.85
CA PHE A 10 -6.43 3.56 14.30
C PHE A 10 -5.24 3.79 15.25
N PRO A 11 -4.43 2.76 15.57
CA PRO A 11 -3.21 2.95 16.35
C PRO A 11 -2.24 3.99 15.76
N ARG A 12 -2.30 4.21 14.45
CA ARG A 12 -1.50 5.23 13.75
C ARG A 12 -2.19 5.82 12.54
N ARG A 13 -1.79 7.05 12.22
CA ARG A 13 -2.13 7.70 10.96
C ARG A 13 -1.17 7.26 9.86
N THR A 14 -1.73 6.89 8.72
CA THR A 14 -1.04 6.58 7.47
C THR A 14 -1.64 7.42 6.34
N LYS A 15 -1.08 7.34 5.12
CA LYS A 15 -1.67 8.00 3.94
C LYS A 15 -3.04 7.42 3.56
N ALA A 16 -3.33 6.19 3.98
CA ALA A 16 -4.59 5.50 3.69
C ALA A 16 -5.62 5.62 4.82
N THR A 17 -5.26 6.20 5.97
CA THR A 17 -6.20 6.41 7.08
C THR A 17 -7.25 7.43 6.64
N PRO A 18 -8.55 7.17 6.84
CA PRO A 18 -9.61 8.16 6.58
C PRO A 18 -9.34 9.48 7.31
N ASP A 19 -9.79 10.58 6.71
CA ASP A 19 -9.57 11.95 7.16
C ASP A 19 -10.87 12.72 7.43
N ASP A 20 -12.00 12.02 7.47
CA ASP A 20 -13.28 12.58 7.91
C ASP A 20 -13.35 12.68 9.45
N ALA A 21 -14.39 13.36 9.95
CA ALA A 21 -14.53 13.72 11.36
C ALA A 21 -14.64 12.54 12.33
N LEU A 22 -15.02 11.35 11.86
CA LEU A 22 -15.20 10.16 12.69
C LEU A 22 -13.97 9.23 12.67
N ALA A 23 -12.82 9.70 12.16
CA ALA A 23 -11.59 8.92 12.01
C ALA A 23 -10.46 9.44 12.92
N TYR A 24 -10.18 8.70 14.00
CA TYR A 24 -9.19 9.04 15.01
C TYR A 24 -7.93 8.18 14.84
N ALA A 25 -6.74 8.76 14.96
CA ALA A 25 -5.51 8.01 14.70
C ALA A 25 -4.26 8.51 15.44
N GLY A 26 -3.39 7.59 15.84
CA GLY A 26 -2.09 7.91 16.43
C GLY A 26 -2.21 8.67 17.76
N LYS A 27 -1.47 9.77 17.91
CA LYS A 27 -1.55 10.64 19.10
C LYS A 27 -2.94 11.27 19.29
N ASP A 28 -3.72 11.33 18.22
CA ASP A 28 -5.09 11.85 18.16
C ASP A 28 -6.09 10.70 18.05
N ALA A 29 -5.72 9.47 18.48
CA ALA A 29 -6.62 8.32 18.60
C ALA A 29 -7.65 8.46 19.74
N TRP A 30 -7.57 9.57 20.47
CA TRP A 30 -8.55 10.03 21.43
C TRP A 30 -8.94 11.48 21.10
N PRO A 31 -10.23 11.85 21.06
CA PRO A 31 -10.64 13.23 20.86
C PRO A 31 -10.12 14.12 22.00
N ARG A 32 -9.14 14.97 21.67
CA ARG A 32 -8.64 16.03 22.55
C ARG A 32 -9.12 17.37 22.03
N LYS A 33 -9.77 18.18 22.87
CA LYS A 33 -9.99 19.59 22.53
C LYS A 33 -8.63 20.29 22.58
N LYS A 34 -8.27 21.11 21.58
CA LYS A 34 -7.15 22.05 21.73
C LYS A 34 -7.49 22.98 22.91
N GLY A 35 -6.65 22.98 23.94
CA GLY A 35 -6.72 23.95 25.05
C GLY A 35 -7.62 23.61 26.24
N SER A 36 -8.20 22.40 26.37
CA SER A 36 -8.93 22.03 27.60
C SER A 36 -8.15 21.02 28.45
N ALA A 37 -7.87 21.38 29.70
CA ALA A 37 -7.27 20.50 30.71
C ALA A 37 -8.16 19.30 31.10
N ARG A 38 -9.43 19.30 30.67
CA ARG A 38 -10.36 18.18 30.88
C ARG A 38 -10.55 17.43 29.57
N HIS A 39 -10.13 16.18 29.56
CA HIS A 39 -10.47 15.21 28.53
C HIS A 39 -11.98 14.91 28.63
N GLY A 40 -12.73 15.02 27.53
CA GLY A 40 -14.01 14.31 27.41
C GLY A 40 -15.34 15.10 27.43
N LEU A 41 -15.40 16.37 27.02
CA LEU A 41 -16.72 17.05 27.03
C LEU A 41 -17.62 16.86 25.80
N PHE A 42 -17.13 16.36 24.66
CA PHE A 42 -17.97 16.06 23.50
C PHE A 42 -17.42 14.86 22.72
N LEU A 43 -17.84 13.68 23.14
CA LEU A 43 -17.68 12.46 22.35
C LEU A 43 -18.78 12.44 21.28
N PRO A 44 -18.47 12.19 19.99
CA PRO A 44 -19.50 12.13 18.96
C PRO A 44 -20.49 11.01 19.27
N ASP A 45 -21.77 11.25 19.00
CA ASP A 45 -22.76 10.17 19.08
C ASP A 45 -22.45 9.13 17.99
N ALA A 46 -22.32 7.87 18.40
CA ALA A 46 -21.98 6.77 17.51
C ALA A 46 -22.53 5.45 18.05
N HIS A 47 -23.01 4.63 17.11
CA HIS A 47 -23.57 3.32 17.42
C HIS A 47 -22.46 2.30 17.72
N GLU A 48 -21.34 2.40 17.00
CA GLU A 48 -20.22 1.45 17.11
C GLU A 48 -18.87 2.20 17.05
N VAL A 49 -17.88 1.69 17.79
CA VAL A 49 -16.49 2.14 17.72
C VAL A 49 -15.62 0.99 17.25
N HIS A 50 -14.97 1.16 16.11
CA HIS A 50 -14.11 0.13 15.53
C HIS A 50 -12.64 0.53 15.65
N VAL A 51 -11.89 -0.21 16.47
CA VAL A 51 -10.44 -0.10 16.54
C VAL A 51 -9.83 -1.00 15.46
N SER A 52 -9.32 -0.40 14.39
CA SER A 52 -8.76 -1.11 13.23
C SER A 52 -7.23 -1.09 13.25
N VAL A 53 -6.63 -2.25 13.49
CA VAL A 53 -5.18 -2.46 13.57
C VAL A 53 -4.65 -2.99 12.23
N ALA A 54 -3.78 -2.22 11.58
CA ALA A 54 -3.20 -2.57 10.30
C ALA A 54 -1.90 -3.40 10.41
N PHE A 55 -1.11 -3.19 11.47
CA PHE A 55 0.19 -3.83 11.65
C PHE A 55 0.21 -4.63 12.95
N THR A 56 0.86 -5.80 12.93
CA THR A 56 0.95 -6.71 14.07
C THR A 56 1.66 -6.08 15.27
N TRP A 57 2.69 -5.27 15.06
CA TRP A 57 3.36 -4.51 16.13
C TRP A 57 2.52 -3.40 16.77
N ASP A 58 1.34 -3.09 16.20
CA ASP A 58 0.41 -2.13 16.79
C ASP A 58 -0.72 -2.83 17.58
N ILE A 59 -0.73 -4.17 17.69
CA ILE A 59 -1.81 -4.93 18.35
C ILE A 59 -1.99 -4.51 19.81
N ALA A 60 -0.91 -4.47 20.59
CA ALA A 60 -0.97 -4.03 22.00
C ALA A 60 -1.52 -2.60 22.15
N THR A 61 -1.21 -1.72 21.18
CA THR A 61 -1.79 -0.36 21.15
C THR A 61 -3.28 -0.40 20.81
N GLY A 62 -3.70 -1.25 19.87
CA GLY A 62 -5.11 -1.47 19.54
C GLY A 62 -5.91 -1.98 20.74
N GLU A 63 -5.41 -2.97 21.47
CA GLU A 63 -6.06 -3.49 22.68
C GLU A 63 -6.20 -2.42 23.77
N ARG A 64 -5.16 -1.59 23.95
CA ARG A 64 -5.25 -0.45 24.87
C ARG A 64 -6.34 0.53 24.45
N LEU A 65 -6.41 0.89 23.17
CA LEU A 65 -7.45 1.76 22.64
C LEU A 65 -8.85 1.18 22.86
N VAL A 66 -9.04 -0.12 22.65
CA VAL A 66 -10.34 -0.77 22.95
C VAL A 66 -10.72 -0.56 24.41
N ARG A 67 -9.79 -0.77 25.36
CA ARG A 67 -10.06 -0.54 26.80
C ARG A 67 -10.39 0.91 27.12
N GLU A 68 -9.74 1.86 26.47
CA GLU A 68 -10.00 3.30 26.65
C GLU A 68 -11.39 3.70 26.12
N TRP A 69 -11.72 3.30 24.89
CA TRP A 69 -13.00 3.63 24.26
C TRP A 69 -14.19 2.91 24.92
N LYS A 70 -14.00 1.71 25.48
CA LYS A 70 -15.03 0.98 26.25
C LYS A 70 -15.50 1.69 27.52
N ARG A 71 -14.77 2.70 27.99
CA ARG A 71 -15.20 3.53 29.14
C ARG A 71 -16.38 4.44 28.80
N HIS A 72 -16.64 4.66 27.51
CA HIS A 72 -17.64 5.63 27.05
C HIS A 72 -18.62 5.08 26.02
N TYR A 73 -18.29 3.97 25.35
CA TYR A 73 -19.16 3.34 24.36
C TYR A 73 -19.36 1.86 24.70
N HIS A 74 -20.59 1.38 24.53
CA HIS A 74 -20.94 -0.02 24.81
C HIS A 74 -20.47 -0.98 23.71
N ASN A 75 -20.53 -0.57 22.45
CA ASN A 75 -20.13 -1.39 21.30
C ASN A 75 -18.76 -0.95 20.76
N VAL A 76 -17.69 -1.54 21.29
CA VAL A 76 -16.31 -1.30 20.85
C VAL A 76 -15.67 -2.59 20.37
N GLN A 77 -15.27 -2.63 19.11
CA GLN A 77 -14.74 -3.80 18.42
C GLN A 77 -13.26 -3.63 18.09
N LEU A 78 -12.51 -4.74 18.16
CA LEU A 78 -11.13 -4.83 17.68
C LEU A 78 -11.12 -5.59 16.35
N GLY A 79 -10.49 -5.01 15.33
CA GLY A 79 -10.37 -5.65 14.02
C GLY A 79 -9.23 -5.08 13.19
N GLY A 80 -9.37 -5.20 11.87
CA GLY A 80 -8.39 -4.67 10.91
C GLY A 80 -7.43 -5.74 10.38
N PRO A 81 -6.56 -5.37 9.42
CA PRO A 81 -5.69 -6.32 8.73
C PRO A 81 -4.79 -7.21 9.59
N ALA A 82 -4.36 -6.74 10.76
CA ALA A 82 -3.53 -7.55 11.66
C ALA A 82 -4.33 -8.55 12.52
N ILE A 83 -5.66 -8.38 12.62
CA ILE A 83 -6.53 -9.14 13.54
C ILE A 83 -7.49 -10.04 12.77
N THR A 84 -8.13 -9.50 11.73
CA THR A 84 -9.24 -10.15 11.04
C THR A 84 -8.74 -11.18 10.02
N LYS A 85 -9.10 -12.45 10.25
CA LYS A 85 -9.05 -13.53 9.25
C LYS A 85 -10.33 -13.50 8.41
N HIS A 86 -10.21 -13.88 7.14
CA HIS A 86 -11.29 -13.90 6.15
C HIS A 86 -12.11 -12.61 6.09
N PRO A 87 -11.48 -11.46 5.74
CA PRO A 87 -12.21 -10.20 5.63
C PRO A 87 -13.35 -10.30 4.61
N GLY A 88 -14.48 -9.70 4.94
CA GLY A 88 -15.68 -9.63 4.11
C GLY A 88 -15.57 -8.62 2.96
N GLU A 89 -16.71 -8.03 2.59
CA GLU A 89 -16.80 -7.04 1.51
C GLU A 89 -16.02 -5.74 1.80
N PHE A 90 -15.71 -5.01 0.73
CA PHE A 90 -15.11 -3.70 0.81
C PHE A 90 -16.21 -2.63 0.89
N VAL A 91 -16.08 -1.71 1.85
CA VAL A 91 -16.97 -0.54 1.95
C VAL A 91 -16.13 0.72 1.79
N PRO A 92 -16.32 1.49 0.70
CA PRO A 92 -15.56 2.72 0.43
C PRO A 92 -15.63 3.70 1.60
N GLY A 93 -14.51 4.37 1.91
CA GLY A 93 -14.45 5.38 2.96
C GLY A 93 -14.51 4.84 4.40
N ARG A 94 -14.86 3.56 4.61
CA ARG A 94 -14.96 2.98 5.95
C ARG A 94 -13.59 2.90 6.61
N TYR A 95 -12.73 1.95 6.25
CA TYR A 95 -11.41 1.81 6.90
C TYR A 95 -10.24 2.34 6.07
N LEU A 96 -10.52 2.74 4.83
CA LEU A 96 -9.55 3.35 3.94
C LEU A 96 -10.10 4.70 3.47
N LYS A 97 -9.20 5.67 3.33
CA LYS A 97 -9.50 7.01 2.83
C LYS A 97 -10.19 6.93 1.46
N ALA A 98 -11.09 7.88 1.21
CA ALA A 98 -11.74 8.04 -0.09
C ALA A 98 -10.71 8.01 -1.25
N GLY A 99 -11.06 7.29 -2.31
CA GLY A 99 -10.21 7.04 -3.46
C GLY A 99 -9.42 5.72 -3.42
N TYR A 100 -9.26 5.09 -2.25
CA TYR A 100 -8.77 3.72 -2.17
C TYR A 100 -9.90 2.74 -2.48
N THR A 101 -9.61 1.68 -3.23
CA THR A 101 -10.56 0.61 -3.53
C THR A 101 -9.92 -0.77 -3.42
N ILE A 102 -10.69 -1.74 -2.93
CA ILE A 102 -10.33 -3.16 -2.90
C ILE A 102 -11.42 -3.89 -3.67
N THR A 103 -11.01 -4.50 -4.77
CA THR A 103 -11.88 -5.18 -5.74
C THR A 103 -11.74 -6.69 -5.64
N SER A 104 -10.71 -7.20 -4.97
CA SER A 104 -10.55 -8.62 -4.70
C SER A 104 -9.83 -8.91 -3.38
N ARG A 105 -10.00 -10.14 -2.89
CA ARG A 105 -9.34 -10.68 -1.69
C ARG A 105 -8.63 -11.99 -2.01
N GLY A 106 -7.64 -12.34 -1.19
CA GLY A 106 -6.84 -13.55 -1.37
C GLY A 106 -5.71 -13.37 -2.38
N CYS A 107 -4.87 -14.39 -2.49
CA CYS A 107 -3.80 -14.47 -3.50
C CYS A 107 -3.39 -15.93 -3.72
N PRO A 108 -3.21 -16.40 -4.97
CA PRO A 108 -2.82 -17.79 -5.23
C PRO A 108 -1.35 -18.08 -4.87
N ASN A 109 -0.52 -17.04 -4.82
CA ASN A 109 0.92 -17.17 -4.60
C ASN A 109 1.22 -17.72 -3.19
N ARG A 110 2.33 -18.46 -3.08
CA ARG A 110 2.80 -19.10 -1.83
C ARG A 110 4.00 -18.37 -1.25
N CYS A 111 3.99 -17.04 -1.32
CA CYS A 111 5.10 -16.23 -0.88
C CYS A 111 5.34 -16.43 0.63
N PRO A 112 6.52 -16.89 1.06
CA PRO A 112 6.78 -17.24 2.46
C PRO A 112 6.83 -16.01 3.40
N TYR A 113 7.02 -14.81 2.85
CA TYR A 113 6.96 -13.52 3.56
C TYR A 113 5.54 -12.94 3.68
N CYS A 114 4.54 -13.55 3.04
CA CYS A 114 3.23 -12.93 2.87
C CYS A 114 2.19 -13.51 3.83
N MET A 115 1.43 -12.64 4.50
CA MET A 115 0.33 -13.04 5.39
C MET A 115 -0.98 -13.35 4.64
N VAL A 116 -1.12 -12.94 3.37
CA VAL A 116 -2.37 -13.04 2.60
C VAL A 116 -2.90 -14.48 2.52
N PRO A 117 -2.10 -15.52 2.24
CA PRO A 117 -2.60 -16.88 2.16
C PRO A 117 -3.27 -17.38 3.44
N GLY A 118 -2.73 -17.01 4.61
CA GLY A 118 -3.29 -17.39 5.91
C GLY A 118 -4.44 -16.48 6.37
N ARG A 119 -4.44 -15.22 5.93
CA ARG A 119 -5.45 -14.23 6.34
C ARG A 119 -6.67 -14.20 5.44
N GLU A 120 -6.47 -14.12 4.13
CA GLU A 120 -7.56 -13.95 3.15
C GLU A 120 -7.83 -15.22 2.33
N GLY A 121 -6.86 -16.14 2.30
CA GLY A 121 -6.97 -17.41 1.59
C GLY A 121 -6.14 -17.47 0.31
N ARG A 122 -6.04 -18.69 -0.21
CA ARG A 122 -5.20 -19.06 -1.37
C ARG A 122 -5.93 -18.97 -2.71
N LYS A 123 -7.19 -18.56 -2.72
CA LYS A 123 -8.01 -18.40 -3.91
C LYS A 123 -8.40 -16.93 -4.00
N ILE A 124 -8.41 -16.39 -5.21
CA ILE A 124 -8.95 -15.05 -5.43
C ILE A 124 -10.47 -15.11 -5.22
N ARG A 125 -10.97 -14.17 -4.41
CA ARG A 125 -12.39 -13.87 -4.27
C ARG A 125 -12.60 -12.46 -4.79
N THR A 126 -13.27 -12.33 -5.93
CA THR A 126 -13.68 -11.05 -6.48
C THR A 126 -14.77 -10.43 -5.59
N LEU A 127 -14.70 -9.11 -5.39
CA LEU A 127 -15.69 -8.32 -4.67
C LEU A 127 -16.46 -7.45 -5.66
N GLU A 128 -17.48 -6.76 -5.15
CA GLU A 128 -18.11 -5.65 -5.87
C GLU A 128 -17.07 -4.55 -6.19
N ILE A 129 -17.10 -4.04 -7.42
CA ILE A 129 -16.20 -2.97 -7.85
C ILE A 129 -16.84 -1.63 -7.52
N HIS A 130 -16.39 -1.01 -6.44
CA HIS A 130 -16.71 0.37 -6.11
C HIS A 130 -15.72 1.36 -6.71
N ASP A 131 -16.19 2.57 -7.02
CA ASP A 131 -15.37 3.66 -7.54
C ASP A 131 -14.20 4.01 -6.60
N GLY A 132 -13.05 4.28 -7.23
CA GLY A 132 -11.83 4.73 -6.57
C GLY A 132 -10.69 4.78 -7.57
N TRP A 133 -9.69 5.61 -7.31
CA TRP A 133 -8.54 5.78 -8.22
C TRP A 133 -7.28 5.11 -7.72
N ASN A 134 -7.29 4.47 -6.55
CA ASN A 134 -6.15 3.72 -6.02
C ASN A 134 -6.52 2.28 -5.64
N VAL A 135 -6.17 1.33 -6.50
CA VAL A 135 -6.41 -0.10 -6.28
C VAL A 135 -5.34 -0.68 -5.36
N VAL A 136 -5.78 -1.36 -4.30
CA VAL A 136 -4.92 -1.98 -3.27
C VAL A 136 -5.21 -3.47 -3.06
N ASP A 137 -5.64 -4.15 -4.12
CA ASP A 137 -5.76 -5.61 -4.19
C ASP A 137 -4.40 -6.29 -3.95
N ASN A 138 -4.40 -7.47 -3.34
CA ASN A 138 -3.16 -8.23 -3.13
C ASN A 138 -2.55 -8.71 -4.46
N ASN A 139 -3.39 -9.00 -5.46
CA ASN A 139 -2.96 -9.41 -6.79
C ASN A 139 -4.09 -9.24 -7.82
N LEU A 140 -4.29 -8.00 -8.30
CA LEU A 140 -5.34 -7.68 -9.28
C LEU A 140 -5.24 -8.56 -10.54
N LEU A 141 -4.04 -8.81 -11.04
CA LEU A 141 -3.83 -9.56 -12.29
C LEU A 141 -4.10 -11.06 -12.15
N ALA A 142 -4.16 -11.59 -10.92
CA ALA A 142 -4.57 -12.97 -10.68
C ALA A 142 -6.09 -13.15 -10.68
N CYS A 143 -6.88 -12.06 -10.76
CA CYS A 143 -8.32 -12.14 -10.94
C CYS A 143 -8.68 -12.70 -12.32
N PRO A 144 -9.90 -13.25 -12.49
CA PRO A 144 -10.42 -13.59 -13.80
C PRO A 144 -10.32 -12.40 -14.79
N PRO A 145 -10.04 -12.64 -16.09
CA PRO A 145 -9.83 -11.56 -17.05
C PRO A 145 -10.94 -10.51 -17.13
N HIS A 146 -12.20 -10.93 -17.06
CA HIS A 146 -13.34 -10.02 -17.07
C HIS A 146 -13.33 -9.07 -15.86
N HIS A 147 -12.85 -9.52 -14.70
CA HIS A 147 -12.86 -8.73 -13.47
C HIS A 147 -11.80 -7.63 -13.52
N PHE A 148 -10.52 -7.95 -13.79
CA PHE A 148 -9.50 -6.89 -13.84
C PHE A 148 -9.73 -5.93 -15.01
N GLN A 149 -10.38 -6.37 -16.10
CA GLN A 149 -10.82 -5.50 -17.18
C GLN A 149 -11.86 -4.49 -16.69
N ALA A 150 -12.89 -4.94 -15.98
CA ALA A 150 -13.89 -4.06 -15.38
C ALA A 150 -13.27 -3.08 -14.35
N VAL A 151 -12.23 -3.50 -13.61
CA VAL A 151 -11.46 -2.60 -12.74
C VAL A 151 -10.72 -1.54 -13.55
N PHE A 152 -10.12 -1.90 -14.68
CA PHE A 152 -9.49 -0.91 -15.57
C PHE A 152 -10.50 0.06 -16.18
N ASP A 153 -11.68 -0.41 -16.56
CA ASP A 153 -12.75 0.43 -17.09
C ASP A 153 -13.29 1.37 -16.00
N MET A 154 -13.35 0.90 -14.74
CA MET A 154 -13.61 1.75 -13.58
C MET A 154 -12.55 2.82 -13.42
N LEU A 155 -11.27 2.49 -13.55
CA LEU A 155 -10.19 3.48 -13.42
C LEU A 155 -10.22 4.54 -14.54
N ASP A 156 -10.60 4.18 -15.76
CA ASP A 156 -10.65 5.13 -16.89
C ASP A 156 -11.72 6.21 -16.73
N ARG A 157 -12.85 5.89 -16.07
CA ARG A 157 -13.93 6.86 -15.83
C ARG A 157 -13.67 7.81 -14.65
N GLN A 158 -12.64 7.55 -13.83
CA GLN A 158 -12.34 8.41 -12.69
C GLN A 158 -11.79 9.77 -13.13
N LYS A 159 -12.07 10.83 -12.35
CA LYS A 159 -11.51 12.17 -12.61
C LYS A 159 -10.01 12.20 -12.27
N GLU A 160 -9.64 11.49 -11.22
CA GLU A 160 -8.30 11.34 -10.69
C GLU A 160 -7.48 10.38 -11.55
N ARG A 161 -6.15 10.48 -11.44
CA ARG A 161 -5.25 9.57 -12.13
C ARG A 161 -5.18 8.22 -11.40
N ALA A 162 -5.24 7.14 -12.16
CA ALA A 162 -5.22 5.78 -11.66
C ALA A 162 -3.89 5.43 -10.99
N LYS A 163 -3.97 4.83 -9.81
CA LYS A 163 -2.87 4.37 -9.00
C LYS A 163 -3.05 2.90 -8.67
N LEU A 164 -2.01 2.11 -8.92
CA LEU A 164 -2.01 0.66 -8.68
C LEU A 164 -1.02 0.35 -7.56
N SER A 165 -1.32 0.83 -6.35
CA SER A 165 -0.42 0.68 -5.19
C SER A 165 -0.49 -0.67 -4.50
N GLY A 166 -1.49 -1.50 -4.81
CA GLY A 166 -1.49 -2.94 -4.45
C GLY A 166 -0.35 -3.71 -5.13
N GLY A 167 0.20 -3.16 -6.21
CA GLY A 167 1.24 -3.81 -7.01
C GLY A 167 0.67 -4.77 -8.04
N LEU A 168 1.30 -4.83 -9.21
CA LEU A 168 1.02 -5.81 -10.23
C LEU A 168 2.10 -6.89 -10.22
N GLU A 169 1.67 -8.14 -10.31
CA GLU A 169 2.60 -9.25 -10.46
C GLU A 169 3.28 -9.19 -11.83
N ALA A 170 4.59 -8.93 -11.84
CA ALA A 170 5.37 -8.77 -13.06
C ALA A 170 5.31 -10.00 -13.99
N ALA A 171 5.13 -11.20 -13.43
CA ALA A 171 5.01 -12.43 -14.21
C ALA A 171 3.76 -12.43 -15.10
N LEU A 172 2.67 -11.80 -14.66
CA LEU A 172 1.38 -11.78 -15.34
C LEU A 172 1.25 -10.63 -16.35
N VAL A 173 2.14 -9.63 -16.29
CA VAL A 173 2.14 -8.54 -17.28
C VAL A 173 2.51 -9.08 -18.66
N ASN A 174 1.54 -8.98 -19.57
CA ASN A 174 1.66 -9.36 -20.99
C ASN A 174 1.48 -8.12 -21.90
N PRO A 175 1.70 -8.24 -23.23
CA PRO A 175 1.60 -7.10 -24.14
C PRO A 175 0.23 -6.42 -24.16
N TRP A 176 -0.86 -7.17 -23.98
CA TRP A 176 -2.21 -6.58 -23.91
C TRP A 176 -2.37 -5.71 -22.65
N ILE A 177 -1.94 -6.21 -21.49
CA ILE A 177 -1.99 -5.47 -20.22
C ILE A 177 -1.12 -4.20 -20.32
N ALA A 178 0.08 -4.31 -20.88
CA ALA A 178 0.98 -3.16 -21.04
C ALA A 178 0.35 -2.06 -21.92
N ARG A 179 -0.26 -2.42 -23.06
CA ARG A 179 -0.99 -1.47 -23.91
C ARG A 179 -2.20 -0.88 -23.21
N ARG A 180 -2.91 -1.67 -22.39
CA ARG A 180 -4.07 -1.19 -21.62
C ARG A 180 -3.65 -0.16 -20.56
N LEU A 181 -2.54 -0.40 -19.86
CA LEU A 181 -1.97 0.53 -18.89
C LEU A 181 -1.44 1.80 -19.55
N ALA A 182 -0.82 1.69 -20.73
CA ALA A 182 -0.28 2.83 -21.47
C ALA A 182 -1.37 3.85 -21.91
N LYS A 183 -2.58 3.36 -22.21
CA LYS A 183 -3.73 4.21 -22.59
C LYS A 183 -4.42 4.86 -21.39
N MET A 184 -4.26 4.31 -20.19
CA MET A 184 -4.90 4.79 -18.97
C MET A 184 -4.22 6.07 -18.44
N ARG A 185 -4.99 6.93 -17.76
CA ARG A 185 -4.47 8.10 -17.05
C ARG A 185 -3.75 7.70 -15.76
N ILE A 186 -2.56 7.11 -15.88
CA ILE A 186 -1.76 6.63 -14.75
C ILE A 186 -1.14 7.77 -13.94
N ASP A 187 -1.28 7.68 -12.62
CA ASP A 187 -0.45 8.33 -11.61
C ASP A 187 0.80 7.48 -11.35
N THR A 188 0.60 6.27 -10.82
CA THR A 188 1.69 5.35 -10.48
C THR A 188 1.26 3.89 -10.60
N ILE A 189 2.10 3.08 -11.23
CA ILE A 189 2.07 1.62 -11.25
C ILE A 189 3.20 1.12 -10.35
N PHE A 190 2.90 0.15 -9.49
CA PHE A 190 3.91 -0.61 -8.79
C PHE A 190 4.02 -2.01 -9.38
N LEU A 191 5.23 -2.49 -9.65
CA LEU A 191 5.53 -3.91 -9.86
C LEU A 191 6.13 -4.51 -8.59
N ALA A 192 6.00 -5.82 -8.40
CA ALA A 192 6.65 -6.54 -7.31
C ALA A 192 7.96 -7.23 -7.76
N TYR A 193 9.06 -6.96 -7.04
CA TYR A 193 10.35 -7.63 -7.16
C TYR A 193 10.82 -8.11 -5.78
N ASP A 194 10.15 -9.14 -5.27
CA ASP A 194 10.34 -9.64 -3.92
C ASP A 194 11.45 -10.70 -3.81
N ARG A 195 11.73 -11.45 -4.88
CA ARG A 195 12.76 -12.49 -4.90
C ARG A 195 13.67 -12.34 -6.12
N PRO A 196 14.99 -12.62 -6.02
CA PRO A 196 15.91 -12.57 -7.16
C PRO A 196 15.45 -13.36 -8.39
N ALA A 197 14.76 -14.49 -8.19
CA ALA A 197 14.21 -15.31 -9.28
C ALA A 197 13.20 -14.55 -10.17
N GLN A 198 12.56 -13.49 -9.67
CA GLN A 198 11.60 -12.68 -10.44
C GLN A 198 12.28 -11.68 -11.39
N LYS A 199 13.62 -11.56 -11.38
CA LYS A 199 14.38 -10.58 -12.18
C LYS A 199 13.97 -10.55 -13.65
N ALA A 200 13.81 -11.71 -14.28
CA ALA A 200 13.44 -11.82 -15.69
C ALA A 200 12.01 -11.32 -15.95
N HIS A 201 11.07 -11.64 -15.07
CA HIS A 201 9.70 -11.16 -15.16
C HIS A 201 9.60 -9.64 -15.00
N VAL A 202 10.34 -9.07 -14.04
CA VAL A 202 10.39 -7.63 -13.82
C VAL A 202 11.00 -6.91 -15.03
N LYS A 203 12.11 -7.41 -15.59
CA LYS A 203 12.70 -6.87 -16.82
C LYS A 203 11.69 -6.82 -17.96
N ARG A 204 11.01 -7.95 -18.20
CA ARG A 204 10.02 -8.08 -19.28
C ARG A 204 8.83 -7.14 -19.06
N ALA A 205 8.24 -7.14 -17.87
CA ALA A 205 7.08 -6.32 -17.54
C ALA A 205 7.40 -4.83 -17.67
N ALA A 206 8.53 -4.38 -17.12
CA ALA A 206 8.97 -2.99 -17.23
C ALA A 206 9.20 -2.59 -18.69
N GLY A 207 9.90 -3.41 -19.49
CA GLY A 207 10.10 -3.17 -20.91
C GLY A 207 8.79 -3.01 -21.67
N LEU A 208 7.87 -3.99 -21.54
CA LEU A 208 6.56 -3.94 -22.20
C LEU A 208 5.77 -2.66 -21.86
N ILE A 209 5.75 -2.25 -20.59
CA ILE A 209 5.03 -1.04 -20.16
C ILE A 209 5.69 0.21 -20.74
N LEU A 210 7.02 0.31 -20.67
CA LEU A 210 7.75 1.49 -21.15
C LEU A 210 7.64 1.63 -22.67
N ASP A 211 7.79 0.54 -23.41
CA ASP A 211 7.68 0.50 -24.86
C ASP A 211 6.26 0.90 -25.31
N ALA A 212 5.22 0.35 -24.65
CA ALA A 212 3.84 0.68 -24.97
C ALA A 212 3.46 2.13 -24.61
N ALA A 213 4.06 2.70 -23.57
CA ALA A 213 3.69 4.01 -23.05
C ALA A 213 4.48 5.18 -23.67
N GLY A 214 5.66 4.92 -24.24
CA GLY A 214 6.51 5.95 -24.84
C GLY A 214 6.92 7.07 -23.88
N TRP A 215 6.99 6.78 -22.57
CA TRP A 215 7.28 7.78 -21.56
C TRP A 215 8.74 8.22 -21.59
N SER A 216 8.98 9.53 -21.45
CA SER A 216 10.33 10.03 -21.21
C SER A 216 10.92 9.43 -19.93
N PRO A 217 12.26 9.36 -19.77
CA PRO A 217 12.88 8.80 -18.57
C PRO A 217 12.43 9.49 -17.26
N GLY A 218 12.09 10.78 -17.32
CA GLY A 218 11.53 11.52 -16.18
C GLY A 218 10.12 11.09 -15.79
N THR A 219 9.28 10.78 -16.78
CA THR A 219 7.92 10.30 -16.55
C THR A 219 7.90 8.83 -16.17
N ALA A 220 8.74 8.00 -16.83
CA ALA A 220 8.91 6.58 -16.54
C ALA A 220 9.18 6.32 -15.06
N ARG A 221 10.22 6.96 -14.49
CA ARG A 221 10.58 6.77 -13.07
C ARG A 221 9.51 7.24 -12.08
N ARG A 222 8.65 8.18 -12.45
CA ARG A 222 7.56 8.68 -11.58
C ARG A 222 6.36 7.74 -11.62
N ARG A 223 5.99 7.31 -12.84
CA ARG A 223 4.79 6.51 -13.11
C ARG A 223 4.99 5.01 -12.96
N LEU A 224 6.22 4.51 -13.08
CA LEU A 224 6.54 3.10 -12.91
C LEU A 224 7.54 2.95 -11.78
N GLN A 225 7.07 2.32 -10.71
CA GLN A 225 7.85 2.01 -9.53
C GLN A 225 7.90 0.50 -9.31
N VAL A 226 8.90 0.01 -8.59
CA VAL A 226 9.06 -1.41 -8.30
C VAL A 226 9.31 -1.60 -6.82
N TYR A 227 8.41 -2.28 -6.13
CA TYR A 227 8.64 -2.74 -4.76
C TYR A 227 9.78 -3.76 -4.75
N VAL A 228 10.81 -3.51 -3.95
CA VAL A 228 11.97 -4.41 -3.82
C VAL A 228 12.03 -4.91 -2.38
N LEU A 229 11.72 -6.19 -2.15
CA LEU A 229 11.84 -6.78 -0.82
C LEU A 229 13.32 -6.93 -0.44
N CYS A 230 13.65 -6.57 0.79
CA CYS A 230 15.00 -6.59 1.33
C CYS A 230 15.02 -7.28 2.71
N GLY A 231 16.04 -8.08 2.99
CA GLY A 231 16.27 -8.67 4.32
C GLY A 231 15.32 -9.81 4.68
N PHE A 232 14.69 -10.45 3.70
CA PHE A 232 13.84 -11.63 3.93
C PHE A 232 14.60 -12.95 3.77
N GLU A 233 15.29 -13.14 2.65
CA GLU A 233 16.08 -14.36 2.42
C GLU A 233 17.29 -14.36 3.35
N LYS A 234 17.67 -15.56 3.84
CA LYS A 234 18.77 -15.73 4.78
C LYS A 234 20.10 -15.17 4.28
N ASP A 235 20.33 -15.21 2.97
CA ASP A 235 21.54 -14.73 2.29
C ASP A 235 21.39 -13.32 1.69
N ASP A 236 20.26 -12.64 1.95
CA ASP A 236 20.08 -11.28 1.47
C ASP A 236 20.90 -10.30 2.31
N THR A 237 21.62 -9.42 1.62
CA THR A 237 22.48 -8.42 2.25
C THR A 237 22.13 -7.01 1.75
N PRO A 238 22.49 -5.95 2.50
CA PRO A 238 22.29 -4.59 2.03
C PRO A 238 22.90 -4.33 0.65
N ALA A 239 24.06 -4.92 0.36
CA ALA A 239 24.71 -4.82 -0.94
C ALA A 239 23.89 -5.49 -2.07
N ARG A 240 23.36 -6.70 -1.84
CA ARG A 240 22.48 -7.39 -2.81
C ARG A 240 21.18 -6.61 -3.04
N ALA A 241 20.61 -6.02 -2.00
CA ALA A 241 19.44 -5.16 -2.12
C ALA A 241 19.72 -3.89 -2.95
N VAL A 242 20.88 -3.25 -2.75
CA VAL A 242 21.34 -2.13 -3.59
C VAL A 242 21.51 -2.56 -5.04
N GLN A 243 22.12 -3.72 -5.31
CA GLN A 243 22.25 -4.25 -6.67
C GLN A 243 20.89 -4.46 -7.35
N ARG A 244 19.89 -4.96 -6.62
CA ARG A 244 18.51 -5.07 -7.13
C ARG A 244 17.93 -3.69 -7.43
N CYS A 245 18.14 -2.70 -6.58
CA CYS A 245 17.68 -1.34 -6.82
C CYS A 245 18.35 -0.69 -8.04
N GLU A 246 19.68 -0.82 -8.18
CA GLU A 246 20.41 -0.31 -9.35
C GLU A 246 19.98 -1.01 -10.65
N PHE A 247 19.68 -2.31 -10.59
CA PHE A 247 19.08 -3.02 -11.72
C PHE A 247 17.73 -2.42 -12.13
N ILE A 248 16.86 -2.06 -11.19
CA ILE A 248 15.59 -1.38 -11.54
C ILE A 248 15.85 -0.01 -12.16
N VAL A 249 16.82 0.74 -11.64
CA VAL A 249 17.17 2.05 -12.20
C VAL A 249 17.69 1.93 -13.63
N SER A 250 18.50 0.90 -13.93
CA SER A 250 19.01 0.69 -15.30
C SER A 250 17.92 0.30 -16.30
N LEU A 251 16.78 -0.19 -15.84
CA LEU A 251 15.60 -0.42 -16.69
C LEU A 251 14.77 0.85 -16.93
N GLY A 252 14.96 1.91 -16.15
CA GLY A 252 14.19 3.16 -16.22
C GLY A 252 13.16 3.43 -15.09
N PRO A 253 12.51 2.42 -14.48
CA PRO A 253 11.64 2.61 -13.31
C PRO A 253 12.38 3.09 -12.06
N HIS A 254 11.62 3.47 -11.04
CA HIS A 254 12.16 3.79 -9.72
C HIS A 254 12.00 2.61 -8.73
N PRO A 255 13.06 2.12 -8.09
CA PRO A 255 12.94 1.12 -7.03
C PRO A 255 12.39 1.72 -5.74
N TYR A 256 11.52 0.98 -5.07
CA TYR A 256 10.96 1.28 -3.77
C TYR A 256 11.35 0.15 -2.80
N PRO A 257 12.52 0.24 -2.13
CA PRO A 257 12.97 -0.83 -1.26
C PRO A 257 12.11 -0.95 0.01
N MET A 258 11.74 -2.18 0.36
CA MET A 258 10.92 -2.53 1.51
C MET A 258 11.67 -3.54 2.36
N TYR A 259 12.21 -3.07 3.48
CA TYR A 259 12.85 -3.96 4.44
C TYR A 259 11.80 -4.83 5.13
N TYR A 260 11.98 -6.14 5.07
CA TYR A 260 11.12 -7.13 5.69
C TYR A 260 11.28 -7.08 7.21
N LYS A 261 10.16 -6.98 7.91
CA LYS A 261 10.12 -6.93 9.38
C LYS A 261 9.65 -8.23 10.00
N GLY A 262 8.81 -8.97 9.28
CA GLY A 262 8.09 -10.12 9.83
C GLY A 262 6.83 -9.74 10.61
N PRO A 263 5.91 -10.71 10.80
CA PRO A 263 4.70 -10.53 11.58
C PRO A 263 4.99 -10.34 13.07
N ASP A 264 6.06 -10.94 13.60
CA ASP A 264 6.40 -10.88 15.03
C ASP A 264 7.36 -9.72 15.37
N CYS A 265 7.54 -8.78 14.43
CA CYS A 265 8.44 -7.66 14.64
C CYS A 265 7.93 -6.79 15.79
N GLU A 266 8.72 -6.57 16.84
CA GLU A 266 8.36 -5.62 17.90
C GLU A 266 8.91 -4.21 17.62
N VAL A 267 9.90 -4.11 16.72
CA VAL A 267 10.66 -2.89 16.50
C VAL A 267 10.38 -2.27 15.13
N ARG A 268 9.83 -1.06 15.15
CA ARG A 268 9.48 -0.30 13.94
C ARG A 268 10.69 0.19 13.14
N ARG A 269 11.85 0.41 13.77
CA ARG A 269 13.03 0.96 13.08
C ARG A 269 13.64 -0.06 12.11
N ILE A 270 14.10 0.38 10.94
CA ILE A 270 14.92 -0.44 10.03
C ILE A 270 16.36 -0.37 10.55
N PRO A 271 17.10 -1.49 10.66
CA PRO A 271 18.50 -1.45 11.09
C PRO A 271 19.34 -0.51 10.21
N ASP A 272 20.28 0.21 10.82
CA ASP A 272 21.02 1.26 10.11
C ASP A 272 21.86 0.73 8.95
N GLU A 273 22.38 -0.49 9.08
CA GLU A 273 23.10 -1.21 8.02
C GLU A 273 22.27 -1.42 6.76
N TRP A 274 20.94 -1.52 6.89
CA TRP A 274 19.99 -1.62 5.78
C TRP A 274 19.49 -0.24 5.35
N TYR A 275 19.16 0.62 6.31
CA TYR A 275 18.57 1.93 6.02
C TYR A 275 19.55 2.85 5.28
N LYS A 276 20.80 2.97 5.74
CA LYS A 276 21.80 3.88 5.17
C LYS A 276 22.02 3.66 3.67
N PRO A 277 22.30 2.44 3.17
CA PRO A 277 22.50 2.20 1.74
C PRO A 277 21.21 2.30 0.92
N LEU A 278 20.03 2.04 1.51
CA LEU A 278 18.74 2.12 0.82
C LEU A 278 18.14 3.53 0.80
N ARG A 279 18.60 4.43 1.68
CA ARG A 279 18.11 5.82 1.83
C ARG A 279 18.01 6.61 0.51
N PRO A 280 18.97 6.53 -0.43
CA PRO A 280 18.89 7.26 -1.70
C PRO A 280 17.68 6.88 -2.56
N TYR A 281 17.16 5.66 -2.42
CA TYR A 281 16.00 5.18 -3.17
C TYR A 281 14.69 5.54 -2.47
N LEU A 282 14.68 5.53 -1.13
CA LEU A 282 13.51 5.95 -0.35
C LEU A 282 13.17 7.45 -0.51
N ARG A 283 14.09 8.25 -1.06
CA ARG A 283 13.95 9.69 -1.29
C ARG A 283 14.32 10.05 -2.74
N PRO A 284 13.42 9.80 -3.71
CA PRO A 284 13.71 9.94 -5.14
C PRO A 284 14.25 11.34 -5.51
N GLU A 285 13.76 12.39 -4.85
CA GLU A 285 14.17 13.78 -5.07
C GLU A 285 15.68 13.97 -4.92
N GLY A 286 16.31 13.38 -3.90
CA GLY A 286 17.75 13.51 -3.67
C GLY A 286 18.64 12.69 -4.63
N ARG A 287 18.08 11.67 -5.29
CA ARG A 287 18.82 10.82 -6.24
C ARG A 287 18.85 11.42 -7.65
N TYR A 288 17.78 12.09 -8.04
CA TYR A 288 17.60 12.56 -9.43
C TYR A 288 17.69 14.07 -9.60
N THR A 289 18.00 14.84 -8.54
CA THR A 289 18.36 16.25 -8.67
C THR A 289 19.51 16.40 -9.66
N LYS A 290 19.29 17.19 -10.71
CA LYS A 290 20.36 17.60 -11.63
C LYS A 290 21.47 18.23 -10.79
N LYS A 291 22.69 17.69 -10.81
CA LYS A 291 23.87 18.49 -10.44
C LYS A 291 23.82 19.72 -11.34
N ARG A 292 23.72 20.94 -10.77
CA ARG A 292 24.00 22.16 -11.55
C ARG A 292 25.37 21.94 -12.15
N LYS A 293 25.47 21.97 -13.49
CA LYS A 293 26.79 22.04 -14.14
C LYS A 293 27.49 23.23 -13.49
N ALA A 294 28.68 23.00 -12.93
CA ALA A 294 29.54 24.11 -12.54
C ALA A 294 29.71 25.01 -13.78
N PRO A 295 29.69 26.34 -13.65
CA PRO A 295 30.02 27.20 -14.76
C PRO A 295 31.41 26.78 -15.25
N SER A 296 31.53 26.42 -16.52
CA SER A 296 32.82 26.37 -17.19
C SER A 296 33.41 27.76 -17.10
N GLY A 297 34.44 27.94 -16.27
CA GLY A 297 35.18 29.19 -16.20
C GLY A 297 35.70 29.54 -17.59
N GLN A 298 35.40 30.76 -18.03
CA GLN A 298 36.17 31.50 -19.01
C GLN A 298 37.16 32.38 -18.26
#